data_AF-R6ICH9-F1
#
_entry.id   AF-R6ICH9-F1
#
_cell.length_a   1.000
_cell.length_b   1.000
_cell.length_c   1.000
_cell.angle_alpha   90.00
_cell.angle_beta   90.00
_cell.angle_gamma   90.00
#
_symmetry.space_group_name_H-M   'P 1'
#
loop_
_entity.id
_entity.type
_entity.pdbx_description
1 polymer ?
#
loop_
_entity_poly.entity_id
_entity_poly.type
_entity_poly.pdbx_seq_one_letter_code
_entity_poly.pdbx_strand_id
1 'polypeptide(L)' 'MFAMRYKQIGAKIVYYRMLKSMTQEQLAEKAGISASYLSKIEHGKYAKNLPFTTLLLIAQALDVDVCEIIKE' A
#
# COMPACT_ATOMS: atom_id res chain seq x y z
N MET A 1 17.76 -7.79 3.99
CA MET A 1 17.91 -6.75 2.95
C MET A 1 16.58 -6.07 2.57
N PHE A 2 15.49 -6.78 2.24
CA PHE A 2 14.27 -6.11 1.74
C PHE A 2 13.29 -5.51 2.78
N ALA A 3 13.44 -5.83 4.07
CA ALA A 3 12.49 -5.40 5.09
C ALA A 3 12.31 -3.87 5.19
N MET A 4 13.40 -3.11 5.01
CA MET A 4 13.34 -1.63 5.00
C MET A 4 12.58 -1.09 3.79
N ARG A 5 12.78 -1.67 2.60
CA ARG A 5 12.06 -1.27 1.38
C ARG A 5 10.55 -1.47 1.50
N TYR A 6 10.13 -2.61 2.02
CA TYR A 6 8.70 -2.84 2.23
C TYR A 6 8.08 -1.93 3.30
N LYS A 7 8.85 -1.55 4.33
CA LYS A 7 8.41 -0.55 5.30
C LYS A 7 8.22 0.82 4.63
N GLN A 8 9.12 1.21 3.72
CA GLN A 8 8.99 2.44 2.92
C GLN A 8 7.76 2.39 2.00
N ILE A 9 7.53 1.25 1.31
CA ILE A 9 6.32 1.03 0.50
C ILE A 9 5.06 1.22 1.35
N GLY A 10 4.98 0.59 2.52
CA GLY A 10 3.85 0.76 3.44
C GLY A 10 3.63 2.22 3.85
N ALA A 11 4.71 2.94 4.19
CA ALA A 11 4.65 4.35 4.54
C ALA A 11 4.19 5.24 3.37
N LYS A 12 4.60 4.93 2.13
CA LYS A 12 4.15 5.66 0.93
C LYS A 12 2.68 5.41 0.63
N ILE A 13 2.20 4.19 0.82
CA ILE A 13 0.77 3.87 0.72
C ILE A 13 -0.02 4.72 1.71
N VAL A 14 0.43 4.81 2.98
CA VAL A 14 -0.19 5.69 3.98
C VAL A 14 -0.18 7.15 3.51
N TYR A 15 0.96 7.64 3.02
CA TYR A 15 1.10 9.01 2.56
C TYR A 15 0.08 9.37 1.46
N TYR A 16 0.01 8.58 0.39
CA TYR A 16 -0.94 8.82 -0.70
C TYR A 16 -2.39 8.60 -0.28
N ARG A 17 -2.66 7.63 0.60
CA ARG A 17 -4.00 7.42 1.17
C ARG A 17 -4.49 8.66 1.93
N MET A 18 -3.62 9.24 2.75
CA MET A 18 -3.93 10.44 3.52
C MET A 18 -4.09 11.68 2.63
N LEU A 19 -3.28 11.82 1.58
CA LEU A 19 -3.46 12.89 0.58
C LEU A 19 -4.83 12.84 -0.12
N LYS A 20 -5.40 11.64 -0.25
CA LYS A 20 -6.75 11.43 -0.82
C LYS A 20 -7.86 11.36 0.22
N SER A 21 -7.56 11.69 1.49
CA SER A 21 -8.50 11.68 2.61
C SER A 21 -9.26 10.36 2.77
N MET A 22 -8.60 9.23 2.48
CA MET A 22 -9.19 7.89 2.56
C MET A 22 -8.90 7.22 3.90
N THR A 23 -9.89 6.53 4.47
CA THR A 23 -9.65 5.56 5.56
C THR A 23 -9.00 4.29 5.01
N GLN A 24 -8.48 3.43 5.89
CA GLN A 24 -7.95 2.12 5.47
C GLN A 24 -9.05 1.26 4.85
N GLU A 25 -10.27 1.30 5.39
CA GLU A 25 -11.42 0.57 4.89
C GLU A 25 -11.77 1.01 3.47
N GLN A 26 -11.83 2.32 3.22
CA GLN A 26 -12.14 2.86 1.89
C GLN A 26 -11.09 2.48 0.84
N LEU A 27 -9.80 2.57 1.18
CA LEU A 27 -8.75 2.15 0.25
C LEU A 27 -8.80 0.63 0.01
N ALA A 28 -9.00 -0.16 1.06
CA ALA A 28 -9.05 -1.61 0.95
C ALA A 28 -10.24 -2.08 0.09
N GLU A 29 -11.42 -1.50 0.31
CA GLU A 29 -12.61 -1.72 -0.51
C GLU A 29 -12.33 -1.39 -1.97
N LYS A 30 -11.78 -0.21 -2.25
CA LYS A 30 -11.46 0.23 -3.62
C LYS A 30 -10.40 -0.64 -4.30
N ALA A 31 -9.44 -1.16 -3.53
CA ALA A 31 -8.40 -2.07 -4.02
C ALA A 31 -8.85 -3.54 -4.08
N GLY A 32 -10.06 -3.87 -3.64
CA GLY A 32 -10.58 -5.24 -3.62
C GLY A 32 -9.86 -6.16 -2.64
N ILE A 33 -9.34 -5.63 -1.53
CA ILE A 33 -8.63 -6.39 -0.48
C ILE A 33 -9.25 -6.16 0.89
N SER A 34 -8.88 -6.98 1.88
CA SER A 34 -9.34 -6.75 3.25
C SER A 34 -8.60 -5.58 3.93
N ALA A 35 -9.32 -4.81 4.75
CA ALA A 35 -8.73 -3.73 5.55
C ALA A 35 -7.63 -4.24 6.50
N SER A 36 -7.78 -5.45 7.06
CA SER A 36 -6.72 -6.09 7.86
C SER A 36 -5.45 -6.36 7.05
N TYR A 37 -5.59 -6.78 5.78
CA TYR A 37 -4.45 -7.00 4.91
C TYR A 37 -3.75 -5.70 4.55
N LEU A 38 -4.51 -4.66 4.17
CA LEU A 38 -3.97 -3.32 3.94
C LEU A 38 -3.25 -2.78 5.18
N SER A 39 -3.85 -2.91 6.36
CA SER A 39 -3.23 -2.47 7.62
C SER A 39 -1.88 -3.16 7.87
N LYS A 40 -1.76 -4.46 7.61
CA LYS A 40 -0.47 -5.17 7.74
C LYS A 40 0.59 -4.71 6.73
N ILE A 41 0.16 -4.29 5.53
CA ILE A 41 1.03 -3.71 4.50
C ILE A 41 1.54 -2.35 4.97
N GLU A 42 0.63 -1.45 5.38
CA GLU A 42 0.97 -0.09 5.83
C GLU A 42 1.92 -0.08 7.04
N HIS A 43 1.75 -1.05 7.96
CA HIS A 43 2.64 -1.20 9.13
C HIS A 43 3.93 -2.00 8.85
N GLY A 44 4.16 -2.46 7.62
CA GLY A 44 5.35 -3.24 7.24
C GLY A 44 5.43 -4.65 7.87
N LYS A 45 4.34 -5.14 8.49
CA LYS A 45 4.32 -6.43 9.19
C LYS A 45 4.20 -7.64 8.25
N TYR A 46 3.65 -7.48 7.04
CA TYR A 46 3.52 -8.54 6.02
C TYR A 46 4.45 -8.39 4.81
N ALA A 47 5.40 -7.48 4.93
CA ALA A 47 6.35 -7.05 3.91
C ALA A 47 6.98 -8.15 3.05
N LYS A 48 7.32 -9.32 3.61
CA LYS A 48 8.15 -10.30 2.90
C LYS A 48 7.49 -10.96 1.68
N ASN A 49 6.16 -10.92 1.57
CA ASN A 49 5.40 -11.61 0.52
C ASN A 49 4.29 -10.74 -0.09
N LEU A 50 4.43 -9.40 -0.15
CA LEU A 50 3.44 -8.56 -0.83
C LEU A 50 3.47 -8.88 -2.34
N PRO A 51 2.41 -9.47 -2.91
CA PRO A 51 2.37 -9.72 -4.35
C PRO A 51 2.40 -8.40 -5.10
N PHE A 52 3.15 -8.35 -6.20
CA PHE A 52 3.20 -7.15 -7.04
C PHE A 52 1.81 -6.79 -7.60
N THR A 53 0.96 -7.79 -7.87
CA THR A 53 -0.44 -7.59 -8.27
C THR A 53 -1.24 -6.81 -7.23
N THR A 54 -1.10 -7.12 -5.93
CA THR A 54 -1.73 -6.36 -4.85
C THR A 54 -1.23 -4.92 -4.83
N LEU A 55 0.08 -4.71 -5.04
CA LEU A 55 0.64 -3.37 -5.09
C LEU A 55 0.09 -2.54 -6.27
N LEU A 56 -0.10 -3.17 -7.44
CA LEU A 56 -0.75 -2.54 -8.59
C LEU A 56 -2.22 -2.17 -8.30
N LEU A 57 -2.97 -3.06 -7.64
CA LEU A 57 -4.36 -2.76 -7.23
C LEU A 57 -4.43 -1.58 -6.26
N ILE A 58 -3.51 -1.52 -5.29
CA ILE A 58 -3.42 -0.40 -4.35
C ILE A 58 -3.04 0.89 -5.09
N ALA A 59 -2.08 0.85 -6.02
CA ALA A 59 -1.68 2.01 -6.82
C ALA A 59 -2.85 2.53 -7.68
N GLN A 60 -3.60 1.62 -8.32
CA GLN A 60 -4.81 1.95 -9.08
C GLN A 60 -5.90 2.55 -8.19
N ALA A 61 -6.15 1.96 -7.01
CA ALA A 61 -7.13 2.48 -6.06
C ALA A 61 -6.73 3.87 -5.53
N LEU A 62 -5.43 4.08 -5.31
CA LEU A 62 -4.86 5.38 -4.97
C LEU A 62 -4.77 6.31 -6.16
N ASP A 63 -5.01 5.88 -7.40
CA ASP A 63 -4.86 6.70 -8.61
C ASP A 63 -3.49 7.43 -8.61
N VAL A 64 -2.44 6.61 -8.49
CA VAL A 64 -1.02 6.99 -8.57
C VAL A 64 -0.26 5.93 -9.36
N ASP A 65 0.83 6.31 -10.01
CA ASP A 65 1.71 5.34 -10.65
C ASP A 65 2.40 4.47 -9.58
N VAL A 66 2.48 3.16 -9.82
CA VAL A 66 3.13 2.23 -8.88
C VAL A 66 4.60 2.58 -8.62
N CYS A 67 5.28 3.21 -9.59
CA CYS A 67 6.65 3.69 -9.46
C CYS A 67 6.78 4.75 -8.35
N GLU A 68 5.74 5.56 -8.11
CA GLU A 68 5.73 6.56 -7.04
C GLU A 68 5.78 5.91 -5.65
N ILE A 69 5.17 4.72 -5.52
CA ILE A 69 5.16 3.91 -4.30
C ILE A 69 6.49 3.18 -4.09
N ILE A 70 7.18 2.81 -5.18
CA ILE A 70 8.42 1.99 -5.12
C ILE A 70 9.70 2.83 -5.12
N LYS A 71 9.69 4.04 -5.72
CA LYS A 71 10.90 4.89 -5.82
C LYS A 71 11.52 5.15 -4.45
N GLU A 72 12.83 5.41 -4.40
CA GLU A 72 13.51 5.75 -3.13
C GLU A 72 13.09 7.14 -2.62
#